data_AF-A0A2E3AIK3-F1
#
_entry.id   AF-A0A2E3AIK3-F1
#
_cell.length_a   1.000
_cell.length_b   1.000
_cell.length_c   1.000
_cell.angle_alpha   90.00
_cell.angle_beta   90.00
_cell.angle_gamma   90.00
#
_symmetry.space_group_name_H-M   'P 1'
#
loop_
_entity.id
_entity.type
_entity.pdbx_description
1 polymer ?
#
loop_
_entity_poly.entity_id
_entity_poly.type
_entity_poly.pdbx_seq_one_letter_code
_entity_poly.pdbx_strand_id
1 'polypeptide(L)'
;MKISRIVLLIKYSLTEIKRMIHSRAIIPIKIGNRTINDEIIRNTLGFFLIYLFIFVLTSLVLTFFNLDFVSALGASASAIGNIGPAFGDFGPTDTYKSLNSIAKWLLCFCMLLGRLEIFTILVFINSIISKK
;
A
#
# COMPACT_ATOMS: atom_id res chain seq x y z
N MET A 1 4.21 1.74 -2.88
CA MET A 1 4.75 2.91 -2.15
C MET A 1 6.12 3.26 -2.71
N LYS A 2 6.33 4.51 -3.17
CA LYS A 2 7.64 4.98 -3.65
C LYS A 2 8.36 5.74 -2.53
N ILE A 3 9.69 5.79 -2.60
CA ILE A 3 10.55 6.48 -1.62
C ILE A 3 10.10 7.94 -1.42
N SER A 4 9.72 8.64 -2.49
CA SER A 4 9.21 10.01 -2.41
C SER A 4 7.98 10.16 -1.51
N ARG A 5 7.03 9.22 -1.59
CA ARG A 5 5.81 9.20 -0.75
C ARG A 5 6.15 8.85 0.70
N ILE A 6 7.11 7.95 0.93
CA ILE A 6 7.57 7.59 2.28
C ILE A 6 8.22 8.80 2.95
N VAL A 7 9.12 9.50 2.24
CA VAL A 7 9.76 10.73 2.76
C VAL A 7 8.72 11.82 3.03
N LEU A 8 7.71 11.97 2.16
CA LEU A 8 6.61 12.90 2.37
C LEU A 8 5.83 12.55 3.65
N LEU A 9 5.46 11.29 3.85
CA LEU A 9 4.71 10.82 5.03
C LEU A 9 5.50 11.06 6.31
N ILE A 10 6.79 10.73 6.34
CA ILE A 10 7.65 10.96 7.51
C ILE A 10 7.72 12.46 7.84
N LYS A 11 7.97 13.31 6.83
CA LYS A 11 8.01 14.76 7.02
C LYS A 11 6.66 15.32 7.46
N TYR A 12 5.56 14.79 6.92
CA TYR A 12 4.21 15.18 7.32
C TYR A 12 3.96 14.83 8.79
N SER A 13 4.20 13.58 9.21
CA SER A 13 4.02 13.15 10.59
C SER A 13 4.85 13.99 11.57
N LEU A 14 6.11 14.28 11.24
CA LEU A 14 6.96 15.13 12.07
C LEU A 14 6.45 16.59 12.16
N THR A 15 5.93 17.12 11.05
CA THR A 15 5.34 18.46 11.04
C THR A 15 4.05 18.53 11.85
N GLU A 16 3.19 17.52 11.78
CA GLU A 16 1.97 17.44 12.58
C GLU A 16 2.26 17.36 14.08
N ILE A 17 3.27 16.57 14.50
CA ILE A 17 3.74 16.56 15.90
C ILE A 17 4.21 17.95 16.34
N LYS A 18 4.97 18.66 15.50
CA LYS A 18 5.42 20.03 15.81
C LYS A 18 4.28 21.02 15.90
N ARG A 19 3.25 20.90 15.05
CA ARG A 19 2.03 21.72 15.10
C ARG A 19 1.20 21.48 16.36
N MET A 20 1.13 20.23 16.83
CA MET A 20 0.48 19.92 18.11
C MET A 20 1.15 20.64 19.29
N ILE A 21 2.49 20.76 19.28
CA ILE A 21 3.23 21.50 20.30
C ILE A 21 3.12 23.02 20.09
N HIS A 22 3.13 23.49 18.83
CA HIS A 22 3.07 24.90 18.48
C HIS A 22 1.82 25.21 17.65
N SER A 23 0.67 25.36 18.32
CA SER A 23 -0.66 25.50 17.71
C SER A 23 -0.82 26.67 16.71
N ARG A 24 0.06 27.69 16.74
CA ARG A 24 0.02 28.85 15.83
C ARG A 24 1.07 28.81 14.70
N ALA A 25 1.90 27.78 14.63
CA ALA A 25 3.00 27.71 13.67
C ALA A 25 2.54 27.17 12.30
N ILE A 26 2.63 27.99 11.25
CA ILE A 26 2.44 27.56 9.86
C ILE A 26 3.76 26.99 9.35
N ILE A 27 3.93 25.67 9.48
CA ILE A 27 5.13 24.96 9.03
C ILE A 27 4.85 24.32 7.66
N PRO A 28 5.44 24.82 6.56
CA PRO A 28 5.28 24.23 5.23
C PRO A 28 6.18 23.01 5.06
N ILE A 29 5.66 21.95 4.42
CA ILE A 29 6.42 20.73 4.13
C ILE A 29 7.19 20.90 2.82
N LYS A 30 8.51 20.69 2.88
CA LYS A 30 9.42 20.82 1.73
C LYS A 30 10.15 19.51 1.44
N ILE A 31 10.23 19.15 0.16
CA ILE A 31 11.08 18.08 -0.37
C ILE A 31 12.04 18.73 -1.38
N GLY A 32 13.34 18.71 -1.08
CA GLY A 32 14.32 19.51 -1.82
C GLY A 32 14.00 21.00 -1.73
N ASN A 33 14.01 21.69 -2.87
CA ASN A 33 13.72 23.12 -2.98
C ASN A 33 12.23 23.45 -3.20
N ARG A 34 11.34 22.46 -3.24
CA ARG A 34 9.91 22.68 -3.54
C ARG A 34 9.05 22.47 -2.29
N THR A 35 8.12 23.39 -2.07
CA THR A 35 7.01 23.23 -1.11
C THR A 35 5.96 22.31 -1.71
N ILE A 36 5.51 21.34 -0.93
CA ILE A 36 4.48 20.39 -1.36
C ILE A 36 3.10 20.93 -0.96
N ASN A 37 2.15 20.93 -1.90
CA ASN A 37 0.78 21.36 -1.65
C ASN A 37 0.05 20.34 -0.75
N ASP A 38 -0.86 20.82 0.10
CA ASP A 38 -1.64 19.99 1.03
C ASP A 38 -2.51 18.95 0.32
N GLU A 39 -2.93 19.21 -0.92
CA GLU A 39 -3.64 18.23 -1.74
C GLU A 39 -2.80 16.97 -2.02
N ILE A 40 -1.53 17.14 -2.35
CA ILE A 40 -0.61 16.02 -2.62
C ILE A 40 -0.38 15.21 -1.34
N ILE A 41 -0.33 15.90 -0.20
CA ILE A 41 -0.20 15.28 1.12
C ILE A 41 -1.44 14.43 1.44
N ARG A 42 -2.65 14.99 1.31
CA ARG A 42 -3.91 14.26 1.51
C ARG A 42 -4.02 13.05 0.59
N ASN A 43 -3.68 13.22 -0.69
CA ASN A 43 -3.68 12.11 -1.65
C ASN A 43 -2.68 11.03 -1.22
N THR A 44 -1.48 11.41 -0.77
CA THR A 44 -0.47 10.44 -0.32
C THR A 44 -0.90 9.69 0.96
N LEU A 45 -1.58 10.36 1.89
CA LEU A 45 -2.17 9.73 3.08
C LEU A 45 -3.27 8.74 2.70
N GLY A 46 -4.20 9.14 1.82
CA GLY A 46 -5.24 8.25 1.31
C GLY A 46 -4.65 7.02 0.62
N PHE A 47 -3.61 7.21 -0.19
CA PHE A 47 -2.88 6.11 -0.81
C PHE A 47 -2.29 5.14 0.23
N PHE A 48 -1.73 5.67 1.31
CA PHE A 48 -1.15 4.86 2.39
C PHE A 48 -2.19 4.04 3.13
N LEU A 49 -3.32 4.65 3.48
CA LEU A 49 -4.40 3.96 4.18
C LEU A 49 -4.99 2.84 3.32
N ILE A 50 -5.26 3.09 2.03
CA ILE A 50 -5.81 2.06 1.14
C ILE A 50 -4.78 0.94 0.89
N TYR A 51 -3.50 1.28 0.72
CA TYR A 51 -2.43 0.30 0.60
C TYR A 51 -2.40 -0.65 1.81
N LEU A 52 -2.48 -0.09 3.02
CA LEU A 52 -2.45 -0.86 4.27
C LEU A 52 -3.73 -1.68 4.43
N PHE A 53 -4.89 -1.12 4.08
CA PHE A 53 -6.17 -1.83 4.09
C PHE A 53 -6.16 -3.07 3.18
N ILE A 54 -5.72 -2.93 1.92
CA ILE A 54 -5.63 -4.05 0.97
C ILE A 54 -4.64 -5.10 1.48
N PHE A 55 -3.52 -4.67 2.06
CA PHE A 55 -2.52 -5.56 2.64
C PHE A 55 -3.08 -6.43 3.77
N VAL A 56 -3.77 -5.81 4.73
CA VAL A 56 -4.40 -6.52 5.86
C VAL A 56 -5.51 -7.45 5.37
N LEU A 57 -6.38 -6.95 4.49
CA LEU A 57 -7.49 -7.74 3.94
C LEU A 57 -6.98 -8.99 3.20
N THR A 58 -5.98 -8.82 2.35
CA THR A 58 -5.39 -9.93 1.57
C THR A 58 -4.71 -10.93 2.50
N SER A 59 -3.97 -10.47 3.51
CA SER A 59 -3.35 -11.37 4.49
C SER A 59 -4.39 -12.19 5.23
N LEU A 60 -5.49 -11.56 5.66
CA LEU A 60 -6.55 -12.23 6.41
C LEU A 60 -7.26 -13.28 5.55
N VAL A 61 -7.56 -12.94 4.28
CA VAL A 61 -8.13 -13.89 3.31
C VAL A 61 -7.19 -15.08 3.05
N LEU A 62 -5.88 -14.86 2.97
CA LEU A 62 -4.90 -15.93 2.81
C LEU A 62 -4.84 -16.84 4.04
N THR A 63 -4.89 -16.28 5.25
CA THR A 63 -4.96 -17.08 6.48
C THR A 63 -6.21 -17.97 6.51
N PHE A 64 -7.36 -17.48 6.01
CA PHE A 64 -8.56 -18.32 5.84
C PHE A 64 -8.37 -19.50 4.87
N PHE A 65 -7.41 -19.42 3.94
CA PHE A 65 -7.03 -20.53 3.06
C PHE A 65 -6.03 -21.52 3.72
N ASN A 66 -5.94 -21.53 5.05
CA ASN A 66 -5.04 -22.37 5.86
C ASN A 66 -3.55 -22.12 5.60
N LEU A 67 -3.19 -20.89 5.22
CA LEU A 67 -1.79 -20.47 5.18
C LEU A 67 -1.34 -20.01 6.57
N ASP A 68 -0.10 -20.37 6.91
CA ASP A 68 0.53 -19.84 8.12
C ASP A 68 0.51 -18.30 8.11
N PHE A 69 0.35 -17.70 9.28
CA PHE A 69 0.18 -16.25 9.40
C PHE A 69 1.40 -15.49 8.84
N VAL A 70 2.61 -16.01 9.05
CA VAL A 70 3.84 -15.38 8.52
C VAL A 70 3.88 -15.51 7.00
N SER A 71 3.55 -16.69 6.46
CA SER A 71 3.46 -16.93 5.02
C SER A 71 2.39 -16.07 4.35
N ALA A 72 1.23 -15.88 4.99
CA ALA A 72 0.13 -15.05 4.50
C ALA A 72 0.50 -13.56 4.45
N LEU A 73 1.12 -13.03 5.52
CA LEU A 73 1.63 -11.67 5.57
C LEU A 73 2.72 -11.46 4.51
N GLY A 74 3.66 -12.40 4.41
CA GLY A 74 4.74 -12.37 3.44
C GLY A 74 4.22 -12.33 2.00
N ALA A 75 3.31 -13.24 1.66
CA ALA A 75 2.71 -13.33 0.33
C ALA A 75 1.90 -12.08 -0.03
N SER A 76 1.11 -11.54 0.90
CA SER A 76 0.35 -10.29 0.71
C SER A 76 1.29 -9.10 0.47
N ALA A 77 2.32 -8.94 1.31
CA ALA A 77 3.32 -7.86 1.18
C ALA A 77 4.08 -7.97 -0.15
N SER A 78 4.45 -9.20 -0.52
CA SER A 78 5.17 -9.48 -1.76
C SER A 78 4.34 -9.18 -3.00
N ALA A 79 3.07 -9.59 -3.02
CA ALA A 79 2.18 -9.34 -4.15
C ALA A 79 1.90 -7.85 -4.35
N ILE A 80 1.50 -7.13 -3.30
CA ILE A 80 1.21 -5.68 -3.41
C ILE A 80 2.49 -4.89 -3.69
N GLY A 81 3.61 -5.30 -3.10
CA GLY A 81 4.93 -4.72 -3.33
C GLY A 81 5.54 -5.09 -4.69
N ASN A 82 4.95 -6.06 -5.41
CA ASN A 82 5.53 -6.68 -6.61
C ASN A 82 6.99 -7.14 -6.40
N ILE A 83 7.26 -7.79 -5.27
CA ILE A 83 8.60 -8.25 -4.87
C ILE A 83 8.89 -9.64 -5.47
N GLY A 84 7.92 -10.55 -5.39
CA GLY A 84 8.02 -11.94 -5.88
C GLY A 84 8.20 -12.95 -4.73
N PRO A 85 9.42 -13.06 -4.15
CA PRO A 85 9.64 -13.86 -2.94
C PRO A 85 8.91 -13.29 -1.73
N ALA A 86 8.53 -14.16 -0.80
CA ALA A 86 7.84 -13.83 0.43
C ALA A 86 8.47 -14.54 1.63
N PHE A 87 8.12 -14.11 2.84
CA PHE A 87 8.52 -14.80 4.06
C PHE A 87 7.74 -16.11 4.24
N GLY A 88 8.31 -17.06 4.97
CA GLY A 88 7.71 -18.37 5.21
C GLY A 88 7.88 -19.31 4.01
N ASP A 89 6.82 -20.03 3.66
CA ASP A 89 6.84 -21.12 2.67
C ASP A 89 6.89 -20.66 1.20
N PHE A 90 7.03 -19.34 0.96
CA PHE A 90 7.11 -18.73 -0.36
C PHE A 90 8.43 -17.97 -0.55
N GLY A 91 9.50 -18.52 0.04
CA GLY A 91 10.84 -18.00 -0.06
C GLY A 91 11.41 -18.03 -1.48
N PRO A 92 12.64 -17.51 -1.67
CA PRO A 92 13.29 -17.46 -2.98
C PRO A 92 13.57 -18.85 -3.59
N THR A 93 13.61 -19.89 -2.77
CA THR A 93 13.77 -21.29 -3.18
C THR A 93 12.44 -22.03 -3.33
N ASP A 94 11.34 -21.42 -2.92
CA ASP A 94 10.02 -22.06 -2.87
C ASP A 94 9.13 -21.60 -4.03
N THR A 95 7.91 -22.14 -4.08
CA THR A 95 6.98 -21.88 -5.17
C THR A 95 5.55 -21.65 -4.69
N TYR A 96 4.83 -20.78 -5.38
CA TYR A 96 3.39 -20.58 -5.19
C TYR A 96 2.53 -21.72 -5.78
N LYS A 97 3.14 -22.80 -6.30
CA LYS A 97 2.42 -23.90 -6.96
C LYS A 97 1.40 -24.58 -6.03
N SER A 98 1.74 -24.77 -4.75
CA SER A 98 0.90 -25.40 -3.72
C SER A 98 -0.31 -24.55 -3.33
N LEU A 99 -0.37 -23.28 -3.73
CA LEU A 99 -1.45 -22.36 -3.37
C LEU A 99 -2.76 -22.69 -4.11
N ASN A 100 -3.88 -22.55 -3.41
CA ASN A 100 -5.22 -22.69 -3.98
C ASN A 100 -5.42 -21.74 -5.19
N SER A 101 -6.15 -22.18 -6.21
CA SER A 101 -6.40 -21.42 -7.44
C SER A 101 -7.04 -20.05 -7.17
N ILE A 102 -7.95 -19.96 -6.20
CA ILE A 102 -8.62 -18.70 -5.83
C ILE A 102 -7.61 -17.73 -5.18
N ALA A 103 -6.75 -18.23 -4.30
CA ALA A 103 -5.72 -17.44 -3.66
C ALA A 103 -4.69 -16.90 -4.69
N LYS A 104 -4.36 -17.68 -5.73
CA LYS A 104 -3.51 -17.19 -6.83
C LYS A 104 -4.14 -16.03 -7.59
N TRP A 105 -5.43 -16.12 -7.91
CA TRP A 105 -6.16 -15.02 -8.57
C TRP A 105 -6.18 -13.75 -7.72
N LEU A 106 -6.39 -13.90 -6.40
CA LEU A 106 -6.31 -12.79 -5.45
C LEU A 106 -4.93 -12.13 -5.47
N LEU A 107 -3.84 -12.92 -5.41
CA LEU A 107 -2.47 -12.40 -5.48
C LEU A 107 -2.17 -11.73 -6.82
N CYS A 108 -2.62 -12.29 -7.95
CA CYS A 108 -2.49 -11.67 -9.27
C CYS A 108 -3.18 -10.29 -9.31
N PHE A 109 -4.38 -10.19 -8.75
CA PHE A 109 -5.09 -8.91 -8.65
C PHE A 109 -4.33 -7.91 -7.76
N CYS A 110 -3.76 -8.37 -6.64
CA CYS A 110 -2.93 -7.54 -5.76
C CYS A 110 -1.65 -7.03 -6.47
N MET A 111 -1.02 -7.86 -7.30
CA MET A 111 0.15 -7.46 -8.11
C MET A 111 -0.22 -6.37 -9.12
N LEU A 112 -1.35 -6.53 -9.84
CA LEU A 112 -1.86 -5.51 -10.75
C LEU A 112 -2.13 -4.18 -10.02
N LEU A 113 -2.77 -4.25 -8.85
CA LEU A 113 -3.00 -3.08 -7.99
C LEU A 113 -1.71 -2.39 -7.56
N GLY A 114 -0.71 -3.17 -7.15
CA GLY A 114 0.60 -2.69 -6.78
C GLY A 114 1.31 -2.02 -7.95
N ARG A 115 1.14 -2.55 -9.17
CA ARG A 115 1.92 -2.12 -10.33
C ARG A 115 1.34 -0.94 -11.08
N LEU A 116 0.01 -0.85 -11.18
CA LEU A 116 -0.70 0.24 -11.87
C LEU A 116 -0.87 1.50 -11.01
N GLU A 117 -0.31 1.52 -9.80
CA GLU A 117 -0.62 2.47 -8.72
C GLU A 117 -2.11 2.42 -8.33
N ILE A 118 -2.38 2.14 -7.06
CA ILE A 118 -3.72 1.91 -6.50
C ILE A 118 -4.75 3.00 -6.88
N PHE A 119 -4.33 4.28 -6.98
CA PHE A 119 -5.23 5.35 -7.38
C PHE A 119 -5.71 5.29 -8.82
N THR A 120 -4.87 4.83 -9.75
CA THR A 120 -5.26 4.71 -11.16
C THR A 120 -6.42 3.74 -11.30
N ILE A 121 -6.40 2.64 -10.53
CA ILE A 121 -7.47 1.64 -10.52
C ILE A 121 -8.70 2.13 -9.75
N LEU A 122 -8.55 2.80 -8.62
CA LEU A 122 -9.68 3.41 -7.90
C LEU A 122 -10.42 4.45 -8.74
N VAL A 123 -9.68 5.30 -9.44
CA VAL A 123 -10.26 6.31 -10.35
C VAL A 123 -10.95 5.62 -11.53
N PHE A 124 -10.36 4.55 -12.08
CA PHE A 124 -10.99 3.76 -13.14
C PHE A 124 -12.32 3.13 -12.69
N ILE A 125 -12.34 2.51 -11.50
CA ILE A 125 -13.56 1.95 -10.91
C ILE A 125 -14.61 3.06 -10.69
N ASN A 126 -14.21 4.20 -10.13
CA ASN A 126 -15.11 5.34 -9.93
C ASN A 126 -15.66 5.89 -11.26
N SER A 127 -14.83 5.96 -12.30
CA SER A 127 -15.23 6.41 -13.64
C SER A 127 -16.25 5.47 -14.28
N ILE A 128 -16.09 4.15 -14.10
CA ILE A 128 -17.07 3.15 -14.56
C ILE A 128 -18.39 3.30 -13.80
N ILE A 129 -18.34 3.44 -12.47
CA ILE A 129 -19.53 3.53 -11.62
C ILE A 129 -20.30 4.83 -11.93
N SER A 130 -19.61 5.95 -12.08
CA SER A 130 -20.23 7.26 -12.34
C SER A 130 -20.78 7.44 -13.76
N LYS A 131 -20.45 6.54 -14.70
CA LYS A 131 -21.04 6.51 -16.05
C LYS A 131 -22.33 5.70 -16.15
N LYS A 132 -22.78 5.12 -15.04
CA LYS A 132 -24.05 4.40 -14.91
C LYS A 132 -25.05 5.24 -14.13
#